data_AF-A0A8T5QWT7-F1
#
_entry.id   AF-A0A8T5QWT7-F1
#
_cell.length_a   1.000
_cell.length_b   1.000
_cell.length_c   1.000
_cell.angle_alpha   90.00
_cell.angle_beta   90.00
_cell.angle_gamma   90.00
#
_symmetry.space_group_name_H-M   'P 1'
#
loop_
_entity.id
_entity.type
_entity.pdbx_description
1 polymer ?
#
loop_
_entity_poly.entity_id
_entity_poly.type
_entity_poly.pdbx_seq_one_letter_code
_entity_poly.pdbx_strand_id
1 'polypeptide(L)'
;MTNKKEIWEKTCTICGEAVTNPICKDCVSEHLIEWFREVDPCFLDKIYDSSVIFEDLSSISKCIKCGKEMTVCKHCFTKEVHEELMNHYPKMEEDFMRMFNYEIYSW
;
A
#
# COMPACT_ATOMS: atom_id res chain seq x y z
N MET A 1 4.05 37.65 11.81
CA MET A 1 2.81 37.16 11.16
C MET A 1 3.11 35.77 10.65
N THR A 2 2.48 34.78 11.27
CA THR A 2 2.66 33.34 11.11
C THR A 2 2.26 32.90 9.71
N ASN A 3 3.17 32.25 8.99
CA ASN A 3 2.84 31.50 7.78
C ASN A 3 3.40 30.08 7.93
N LYS A 4 2.90 29.37 8.94
CA LYS A 4 3.02 27.91 8.97
C LYS A 4 2.02 27.40 7.95
N LYS A 5 2.50 26.98 6.77
CA LYS A 5 1.71 26.12 5.88
C LYS A 5 1.22 24.96 6.74
N GLU A 6 -0.08 24.91 7.01
CA GLU A 6 -0.71 23.74 7.60
C GLU A 6 -0.57 22.60 6.60
N ILE A 7 0.43 21.75 6.84
CA ILE A 7 0.45 20.41 6.26
C ILE A 7 -0.61 19.66 7.07
N TRP A 8 -1.84 19.64 6.58
CA TRP A 8 -2.84 18.74 7.12
C TRP A 8 -2.33 17.33 6.81
N GLU A 9 -1.85 16.63 7.83
CA GLU A 9 -1.64 15.19 7.76
C GLU A 9 -3.01 14.57 7.46
N LYS A 10 -3.26 14.29 6.18
CA LYS A 10 -4.50 13.64 5.79
C LYS A 10 -4.47 12.22 6.33
N THR A 11 -5.56 11.84 7.00
CA THR A 11 -5.74 10.51 7.56
C THR A 11 -6.23 9.54 6.50
N CYS A 12 -5.87 8.26 6.65
CA CYS A 12 -6.40 7.21 5.81
C CYS A 12 -7.88 6.97 6.15
N THR A 13 -8.74 6.92 5.15
CA THR A 13 -10.18 6.63 5.32
C THR A 13 -10.45 5.19 5.75
N ILE A 14 -9.48 4.29 5.59
CA ILE A 14 -9.61 2.88 5.94
C ILE A 14 -9.21 2.60 7.40
N CYS A 15 -8.01 3.03 7.83
CA CYS A 15 -7.53 2.78 9.18
C CYS A 15 -7.66 3.98 10.14
N GLY A 16 -7.98 5.18 9.65
CA GLY A 16 -8.02 6.40 10.46
C GLY A 16 -6.66 7.01 10.79
N GLU A 17 -5.56 6.30 10.52
CA GLU A 17 -4.20 6.75 10.86
C GLU A 17 -3.68 7.85 9.92
N ALA A 18 -2.76 8.66 10.44
CA ALA A 18 -2.08 9.69 9.66
C ALA A 18 -1.23 9.07 8.52
N VAL A 19 -1.35 9.59 7.30
CA VAL A 19 -0.53 9.13 6.17
C VAL A 19 0.85 9.79 6.20
N THR A 20 1.80 9.17 6.90
CA THR A 20 3.18 9.66 7.05
C THR A 20 4.10 9.30 5.89
N ASN A 21 3.78 8.25 5.13
CA ASN A 21 4.51 7.81 3.95
C ASN A 21 3.56 7.64 2.75
N PRO A 22 3.25 8.73 2.02
CA PRO A 22 2.28 8.70 0.94
C PRO A 22 2.90 8.06 -0.32
N ILE A 23 2.79 6.73 -0.44
CA ILE A 23 3.11 5.97 -1.64
C ILE A 23 1.81 5.35 -2.17
N CYS A 24 1.46 5.61 -3.44
CA CYS A 24 0.23 5.08 -4.04
C CYS A 24 0.32 3.58 -4.29
N LYS A 25 -0.86 2.94 -4.44
CA LYS A 25 -1.00 1.52 -4.76
C LYS A 25 -0.13 1.11 -5.94
N ASP A 26 -0.13 1.85 -7.05
CA ASP A 26 0.68 1.53 -8.24
C ASP A 26 2.17 1.40 -7.91
N CYS A 27 2.72 2.36 -7.13
CA CYS A 27 4.13 2.35 -6.77
C CYS A 27 4.49 1.27 -5.76
N VAL A 28 3.54 0.83 -4.93
CA VAL A 28 3.71 -0.34 -4.06
C VAL A 28 3.62 -1.62 -4.88
N SER A 29 2.67 -1.70 -5.82
CA SER A 29 2.50 -2.82 -6.74
C SER A 29 3.73 -3.04 -7.60
N GLU A 30 4.42 -1.98 -8.06
CA GLU A 30 5.70 -2.12 -8.76
C GLU A 30 6.71 -2.94 -7.93
N HIS A 31 6.85 -2.64 -6.64
CA HIS A 31 7.76 -3.36 -5.74
C HIS A 31 7.29 -4.79 -5.47
N LEU A 32 5.97 -5.00 -5.34
CA LEU A 32 5.38 -6.33 -5.22
C LEU A 32 5.65 -7.16 -6.46
N ILE A 33 5.41 -6.62 -7.65
CA ILE A 33 5.64 -7.29 -8.94
C ILE A 33 7.11 -7.66 -9.10
N GLU A 34 8.04 -6.76 -8.77
CA GLU A 34 9.47 -7.04 -8.80
C GLU A 34 9.83 -8.22 -7.89
N TRP A 35 9.31 -8.23 -6.65
CA TRP A 35 9.53 -9.34 -5.72
C TRP A 35 8.89 -10.66 -6.21
N PHE A 36 7.66 -10.61 -6.73
CA PHE A 36 6.95 -11.80 -7.22
C PHE A 36 7.53 -12.39 -8.48
N ARG A 37 8.15 -11.60 -9.35
CA ARG A 37 8.83 -12.11 -10.55
C ARG A 37 9.92 -13.12 -10.22
N GLU A 38 10.54 -12.99 -9.05
CA GLU A 38 11.56 -13.93 -8.58
C GLU A 38 10.96 -15.21 -7.98
N VAL A 39 9.67 -15.20 -7.64
CA VAL A 39 9.00 -16.26 -6.88
C VAL A 39 8.00 -17.05 -7.73
N ASP A 40 7.03 -16.41 -8.39
CA ASP A 40 6.04 -17.03 -9.28
C ASP A 40 5.35 -15.98 -10.19
N PRO A 41 5.69 -15.92 -11.50
CA PRO A 41 5.12 -14.94 -12.44
C PRO A 41 3.60 -15.05 -12.66
N CYS A 42 2.95 -16.17 -12.34
CA CYS A 42 1.53 -16.37 -12.63
C CYS A 42 0.59 -15.58 -11.70
N PHE A 43 1.09 -15.04 -10.59
CA PHE A 43 0.26 -14.36 -9.59
C PHE A 43 0.11 -12.83 -9.82
N LEU A 44 0.85 -12.27 -10.78
CA LEU A 44 0.85 -10.83 -11.03
C LEU A 44 -0.55 -10.29 -11.36
N ASP A 45 -1.35 -11.06 -12.10
CA ASP A 45 -2.70 -10.66 -12.52
C ASP A 45 -3.65 -10.46 -11.32
N LYS A 46 -3.48 -11.22 -10.23
CA LYS A 46 -4.34 -11.12 -9.03
C LYS A 46 -4.01 -9.93 -8.13
N ILE A 47 -2.76 -9.45 -8.16
CA ILE A 47 -2.34 -8.24 -7.42
C ILE A 47 -2.97 -6.99 -8.05
N TYR A 48 -3.21 -7.00 -9.35
CA TYR A 48 -3.90 -5.90 -10.01
C TYR A 48 -5.38 -5.82 -9.60
N ASP A 49 -6.05 -6.96 -9.39
CA ASP A 49 -7.46 -6.99 -8.98
C ASP A 49 -7.69 -6.39 -7.59
N SER A 50 -6.78 -6.57 -6.62
CA SER A 50 -6.90 -5.97 -5.28
C SER A 50 -6.76 -4.43 -5.29
N SER A 51 -6.12 -3.87 -6.33
CA SER A 51 -5.98 -2.42 -6.49
C SER A 51 -7.29 -1.70 -6.87
N VAL A 52 -8.28 -2.46 -7.38
CA VAL A 52 -9.61 -1.99 -7.77
C VAL A 52 -10.46 -1.64 -6.55
N ILE A 53 -10.24 -2.30 -5.41
CA ILE A 53 -11.01 -2.14 -4.16
C ILE A 53 -10.96 -0.68 -3.66
N PHE A 54 -9.94 0.08 -4.04
CA PHE A 54 -9.70 1.44 -3.56
C PHE A 54 -10.03 2.54 -4.58
N GLU A 55 -10.71 2.24 -5.69
CA GLU A 55 -10.98 3.24 -6.75
C GLU A 55 -12.11 4.23 -6.41
N ASP A 56 -13.12 3.81 -5.65
CA ASP A 56 -14.28 4.65 -5.29
C ASP A 56 -14.05 5.53 -4.05
N LEU A 57 -12.84 5.55 -3.51
CA LEU A 57 -12.49 6.28 -2.29
C LEU A 57 -12.01 7.70 -2.59
N SER A 58 -12.32 8.64 -1.68
CA SER A 58 -11.87 10.02 -1.81
C SER A 58 -10.35 10.14 -1.71
N SER A 59 -9.76 11.08 -2.45
CA SER A 59 -8.34 11.38 -2.45
C SER A 59 -7.81 11.83 -1.07
N ILE A 60 -7.03 10.95 -0.43
CA ILE A 60 -6.40 11.16 0.88
C ILE A 60 -5.02 11.77 0.79
N SER A 61 -4.30 11.74 -0.34
CA SER A 61 -2.98 12.40 -0.46
C SER A 61 -2.48 12.38 -1.91
N LYS A 62 -1.25 12.86 -2.14
CA LYS A 62 -0.50 12.63 -3.38
C LYS A 62 0.72 11.79 -3.11
N CYS A 63 0.97 10.84 -3.99
CA CYS A 63 2.15 9.99 -3.91
C CYS A 63 3.43 10.82 -4.01
N ILE A 64 4.36 10.62 -3.09
CA ILE A 64 5.66 11.31 -3.10
C ILE A 64 6.58 10.82 -4.24
N LYS A 65 6.38 9.59 -4.74
CA LYS A 65 7.18 9.00 -5.83
C LYS A 65 6.72 9.47 -7.21
N CYS A 66 5.41 9.44 -7.49
CA CYS A 66 4.87 9.68 -8.83
C CYS A 66 3.89 10.86 -8.94
N GLY A 67 3.50 11.48 -7.81
CA GLY A 67 2.58 12.61 -7.77
C GLY A 67 1.10 12.28 -7.98
N LYS A 68 0.75 11.02 -8.30
CA LYS A 68 -0.65 10.57 -8.45
C LYS A 68 -1.43 10.68 -7.16
N GLU A 69 -2.74 10.82 -7.28
CA GLU A 69 -3.64 10.79 -6.13
C GLU A 69 -3.65 9.44 -5.45
N MET A 70 -3.79 9.47 -4.13
CA MET A 70 -3.89 8.29 -3.29
C MET A 70 -5.25 8.29 -2.62
N THR A 71 -5.87 7.13 -2.57
CA THR A 71 -7.18 6.92 -1.95
C THR A 71 -7.09 6.00 -0.72
N VAL A 72 -5.98 5.29 -0.59
CA VAL A 72 -5.64 4.38 0.51
C VAL A 72 -4.18 4.60 0.90
N CYS A 73 -3.86 4.43 2.19
CA CYS A 73 -2.47 4.47 2.62
C CYS A 73 -1.74 3.22 2.12
N LYS A 74 -0.40 3.30 1.94
CA LYS A 74 0.45 2.14 1.64
C LYS A 74 0.13 0.98 2.57
N HIS A 75 -0.17 1.32 3.82
CA HIS A 75 -0.34 0.39 4.89
C HIS A 75 -1.54 -0.56 4.66
N CYS A 76 -2.75 -0.01 4.53
CA CYS A 76 -3.95 -0.80 4.23
C CYS A 76 -3.85 -1.52 2.88
N PHE A 77 -3.21 -0.92 1.88
CA PHE A 77 -3.01 -1.58 0.59
C PHE A 77 -2.13 -2.83 0.72
N THR A 78 -0.98 -2.74 1.40
CA THR A 78 -0.09 -3.89 1.62
C THR A 78 -0.77 -4.98 2.43
N LYS A 79 -1.60 -4.63 3.42
CA LYS A 79 -2.40 -5.61 4.18
C LYS A 79 -3.37 -6.37 3.28
N GLU A 80 -4.09 -5.69 2.40
CA GLU A 80 -5.01 -6.34 1.45
C GLU A 80 -4.27 -7.32 0.54
N VAL A 81 -3.12 -6.91 0.00
CA VAL A 81 -2.27 -7.78 -0.82
C VAL A 81 -1.77 -8.99 -0.02
N HIS A 82 -1.42 -8.80 1.25
CA HIS A 82 -1.02 -9.90 2.13
C HIS A 82 -2.14 -10.92 2.32
N GLU A 83 -3.35 -10.47 2.66
CA GLU A 83 -4.50 -11.33 2.87
C GLU A 83 -4.83 -12.14 1.62
N GLU A 84 -4.85 -11.48 0.45
CA GLU A 84 -5.07 -12.18 -0.83
C GLU A 84 -3.94 -13.16 -1.14
N LEU A 85 -2.67 -12.79 -0.90
CA LEU A 85 -1.54 -13.69 -1.10
C LEU A 85 -1.65 -14.94 -0.21
N MET A 86 -1.98 -14.79 1.06
CA MET A 86 -2.06 -15.91 2.01
C MET A 86 -3.19 -16.89 1.67
N ASN A 87 -4.27 -16.41 1.05
CA ASN A 87 -5.34 -17.28 0.55
C ASN A 87 -4.87 -18.26 -0.54
N HIS A 88 -3.84 -17.91 -1.31
CA HIS A 88 -3.33 -18.77 -2.41
C HIS A 88 -1.96 -19.40 -2.10
N TYR A 89 -1.10 -18.72 -1.34
CA TYR A 89 0.29 -19.10 -1.08
C TYR A 89 0.69 -18.86 0.39
N PRO A 90 0.08 -19.58 1.36
CA PRO A 90 0.37 -19.40 2.77
C PRO A 90 1.84 -19.64 3.14
N LYS A 91 2.59 -20.38 2.30
CA LYS A 91 4.02 -20.64 2.51
C LYS A 91 4.91 -19.41 2.27
N MET A 92 4.38 -18.35 1.65
CA MET A 92 5.13 -17.12 1.35
C MET A 92 5.02 -16.07 2.45
N GLU A 93 4.28 -16.35 3.54
CA GLU A 93 4.02 -15.38 4.62
C GLU A 93 5.31 -14.79 5.18
N GLU A 94 6.25 -15.65 5.56
CA GLU A 94 7.50 -15.24 6.21
C GLU A 94 8.34 -14.35 5.29
N ASP A 95 8.45 -14.70 4.01
CA ASP A 95 9.22 -13.94 3.04
C ASP A 95 8.53 -12.61 2.69
N PHE A 96 7.20 -12.60 2.60
CA PHE A 96 6.43 -11.38 2.40
C PHE A 96 6.62 -10.42 3.58
N MET A 97 6.49 -10.91 4.80
CA MET A 97 6.64 -10.11 6.03
C MET A 97 8.07 -9.57 6.16
N ARG A 98 9.09 -10.33 5.76
CA ARG A 98 10.48 -9.85 5.70
C ARG A 98 10.68 -8.72 4.70
N MET A 99 10.07 -8.84 3.51
CA MET A 99 10.29 -7.89 2.42
C MET A 99 9.48 -6.59 2.60
N PHE A 100 8.20 -6.72 2.94
CA PHE A 100 7.28 -5.59 2.99
C PHE A 100 7.09 -5.02 4.40
N ASN A 101 7.56 -5.76 5.42
CA ASN A 101 7.72 -5.39 6.83
C ASN A 101 6.70 -4.35 7.31
N TYR A 102 5.44 -4.75 7.21
CA TYR A 102 4.26 -3.95 7.49
C TYR A 102 4.03 -3.70 8.99
N GLU A 103 4.74 -4.44 9.86
CA GLU A 103 4.55 -4.45 11.32
C GLU A 103 5.57 -3.60 12.10
N ILE A 104 6.40 -2.78 11.46
CA ILE A 104 7.23 -1.86 12.25
C ILE A 104 6.38 -0.63 12.61
N TYR A 105 5.97 -0.61 13.88
CA TYR A 105 5.31 0.46 14.64
C TYR A 105 3.79 0.31 14.82
N SER A 106 3.36 -0.77 15.47
CA SER A 106 2.35 -0.67 16.53
C SER A 106 2.97 0.09 17.72
N TRP A 107 2.59 1.36 17.89
CA TRP A 107 2.76 2.11 19.14
C TRP A 107 1.42 2.16 19.88
#